data_AF-A0A8C6MX63-F1
#
_entry.id   AF-A0A8C6MX63-F1
#
_cell.length_a   1.000
_cell.length_b   1.000
_cell.length_c   1.000
_cell.angle_alpha   90.00
_cell.angle_beta   90.00
_cell.angle_gamma   90.00
#
_symmetry.space_group_name_H-M   'P 1'
#
loop_
_entity.id
_entity.type
_entity.pdbx_description
1 polymer ?
#
loop_
_entity_poly.entity_id
_entity_poly.type
_entity_poly.pdbx_seq_one_letter_code
_entity_poly.pdbx_strand_id
1 'polypeptide(L)'
;MVGLKAPYVSGFLAFREVPFLVELVQRLQEKEPDLMPQVVLVDGNGVLHQRGFGVACHLGVLTELPCIGVAKKLLQVDGLENNALHKEKIVLLQAGGDTFPLIGSSGTVLGMALRSHDHSTKPLYVSVGHRISLEVAVRLTHHCCRFRIPEPIRQADIRSREYIRRTLGQLGVAPAQRKDSLLLPRTTSPRMILPTVC
;
A
#
# COMPACT_ATOMS: atom_id res chain seq x y z
N MET A 1 -8.40 -15.36 -11.65
CA MET A 1 -7.96 -13.97 -11.85
C MET A 1 -9.20 -13.09 -11.78
N VAL A 2 -9.17 -11.95 -11.07
CA VAL A 2 -10.33 -11.04 -10.99
C VAL A 2 -10.18 -9.90 -11.99
N GLY A 3 -11.25 -9.56 -12.70
CA GLY A 3 -11.27 -8.45 -13.65
C GLY A 3 -11.78 -7.17 -13.00
N LEU A 4 -10.94 -6.14 -12.88
CA LEU A 4 -11.33 -4.84 -12.34
C LEU A 4 -11.98 -3.96 -13.43
N LYS A 5 -13.31 -3.94 -13.50
CA LYS A 5 -14.07 -3.28 -14.58
C LYS A 5 -14.18 -1.75 -14.44
N ALA A 6 -14.27 -1.23 -13.22
CA ALA A 6 -14.33 0.22 -12.98
C ALA A 6 -13.02 0.92 -13.42
N PRO A 7 -13.00 2.22 -13.78
CA PRO A 7 -11.77 2.93 -14.14
C PRO A 7 -10.86 3.19 -12.94
N TYR A 8 -9.55 3.36 -13.17
CA TYR A 8 -8.62 3.81 -12.13
C TYR A 8 -8.67 5.33 -12.01
N VAL A 9 -9.24 5.82 -10.91
CA VAL A 9 -9.23 7.23 -10.54
C VAL A 9 -8.63 7.34 -9.14
N SER A 10 -7.63 8.20 -8.97
CA SER A 10 -6.98 8.42 -7.67
C SER A 10 -8.03 8.88 -6.64
N GLY A 11 -8.03 8.25 -5.46
CA GLY A 11 -9.06 8.46 -4.44
C GLY A 11 -10.34 7.62 -4.62
N PHE A 12 -10.44 6.77 -5.66
CA PHE A 12 -11.58 5.88 -5.90
C PHE A 12 -11.16 4.41 -6.04
N LEU A 13 -9.95 4.06 -5.60
CA LEU A 13 -9.43 2.69 -5.67
C LEU A 13 -10.36 1.68 -4.96
N ALA A 14 -11.01 2.12 -3.87
CA ALA A 14 -11.99 1.32 -3.13
C ALA A 14 -13.11 0.78 -4.02
N PHE A 15 -13.61 1.54 -5.01
CA PHE A 15 -14.68 1.08 -5.90
C PHE A 15 -14.26 -0.05 -6.83
N ARG A 16 -12.95 -0.24 -7.05
CA ARG A 16 -12.44 -1.36 -7.84
C ARG A 16 -12.27 -2.61 -6.98
N GLU A 17 -11.77 -2.45 -5.75
CA GLU A 17 -11.30 -3.56 -4.92
C GLU A 17 -12.36 -4.07 -3.94
N VAL A 18 -13.12 -3.17 -3.31
CA VAL A 18 -14.02 -3.49 -2.20
C VAL A 18 -15.11 -4.50 -2.58
N PRO A 19 -15.76 -4.45 -3.77
CA PRO A 19 -16.76 -5.45 -4.11
C PRO A 19 -16.21 -6.89 -4.05
N PHE A 20 -14.97 -7.10 -4.51
CA PHE A 20 -14.32 -8.40 -4.45
C PHE A 20 -13.94 -8.79 -3.01
N LEU A 21 -13.50 -7.84 -2.20
CA LEU A 21 -13.18 -8.10 -0.79
C LEU A 21 -14.43 -8.47 0.02
N VAL A 22 -15.56 -7.81 -0.23
CA VAL A 22 -16.85 -8.13 0.39
C VAL A 22 -17.28 -9.55 0.01
N GLU A 23 -17.16 -9.94 -1.26
CA GLU A 23 -17.45 -11.31 -1.72
C GLU A 23 -16.59 -12.35 -0.97
N LEU A 24 -15.30 -12.07 -0.75
CA LEU A 24 -14.42 -12.98 0.01
C LEU A 24 -14.85 -13.12 1.48
N VAL A 25 -15.26 -12.01 2.11
CA VAL A 25 -15.75 -12.03 3.50
C VAL A 25 -17.08 -12.80 3.59
N GLN A 26 -18.01 -12.57 2.65
CA GLN A 26 -19.28 -13.29 2.59
C GLN A 26 -19.08 -14.79 2.38
N ARG A 27 -18.17 -15.16 1.48
CA ARG A 27 -17.82 -16.57 1.27
C ARG A 27 -17.20 -17.21 2.51
N LEU A 28 -16.35 -16.49 3.25
CA LEU A 28 -15.79 -16.98 4.50
C LEU A 28 -16.89 -17.21 5.53
N GLN A 29 -17.80 -16.24 5.69
CA GLN A 29 -18.94 -16.32 6.59
C GLN A 29 -19.85 -17.52 6.29
N GLU A 30 -20.04 -17.84 5.00
CA GLU A 30 -20.88 -18.98 4.58
C GLU A 30 -20.17 -20.32 4.77
N LYS A 31 -18.86 -20.40 4.50
CA LYS A 31 -18.13 -21.68 4.48
C LYS A 31 -17.51 -22.05 5.82
N GLU A 32 -16.97 -21.08 6.55
CA GLU A 32 -16.23 -21.29 7.79
C GLU A 32 -16.56 -20.16 8.78
N PRO A 33 -17.81 -20.09 9.29
CA PRO A 33 -18.27 -18.99 10.14
C PRO A 33 -17.43 -18.83 11.43
N ASP A 34 -16.91 -19.93 11.98
CA ASP A 34 -16.09 -19.92 13.20
C ASP A 34 -14.72 -19.26 12.99
N LEU A 35 -14.28 -19.12 11.74
CA LEU A 35 -13.02 -18.46 11.38
C LEU A 35 -13.20 -16.99 10.96
N MET A 36 -14.39 -16.43 11.18
CA MET A 36 -14.64 -15.03 10.87
C MET A 36 -13.74 -14.11 11.70
N PRO A 37 -13.03 -13.16 11.05
CA PRO A 37 -12.14 -12.27 11.77
C PRO A 37 -12.92 -11.26 12.59
N GLN A 38 -12.49 -11.04 13.84
CA GLN A 38 -13.04 -9.99 14.70
C GLN A 38 -12.62 -8.58 14.26
N VAL A 39 -11.55 -8.49 13.48
CA VAL A 39 -10.98 -7.23 12.96
C VAL A 39 -10.16 -7.51 11.71
N VAL A 40 -10.22 -6.60 10.74
CA VAL A 40 -9.50 -6.70 9.46
C VAL A 40 -8.47 -5.59 9.34
N LEU A 41 -7.19 -5.97 9.15
CA LEU A 41 -6.12 -5.04 8.79
C LEU A 41 -6.04 -4.95 7.27
N VAL A 42 -6.34 -3.76 6.73
CA VAL A 42 -6.42 -3.50 5.29
C VAL A 42 -5.15 -2.79 4.83
N ASP A 43 -4.50 -3.29 3.77
CA ASP A 43 -3.36 -2.62 3.12
C ASP A 43 -3.85 -1.41 2.30
N GLY A 44 -4.07 -0.30 2.99
CA GLY A 44 -4.70 0.87 2.43
C GLY A 44 -5.08 1.88 3.49
N ASN A 45 -5.76 2.94 3.07
CA ASN A 45 -6.19 4.00 3.98
C ASN A 45 -7.61 3.75 4.51
N GLY A 46 -7.85 4.24 5.74
CA GLY A 46 -9.17 4.44 6.31
C GLY A 46 -9.59 5.91 6.17
N VAL A 47 -9.83 6.60 7.29
CA VAL A 47 -10.22 8.01 7.31
C VAL A 47 -9.13 8.97 6.81
N LEU A 48 -7.85 8.53 6.78
CA LEU A 48 -6.76 9.28 6.16
C LEU A 48 -6.84 9.17 4.64
N HIS A 49 -7.82 9.87 4.06
CA HIS A 49 -8.19 9.76 2.65
C HIS A 49 -8.69 11.10 2.11
N GLN A 50 -8.64 11.32 0.79
CA GLN A 50 -9.05 12.59 0.16
C GLN A 50 -10.49 13.02 0.52
N ARG A 51 -11.34 12.04 0.86
CA ARG A 51 -12.75 12.24 1.24
C ARG A 51 -13.08 11.65 2.61
N GLY A 52 -12.09 11.37 3.45
CA GLY A 52 -12.33 10.73 4.75
C GLY A 52 -12.84 9.28 4.70
N PHE A 53 -12.84 8.67 3.51
CA PHE A 53 -13.48 7.37 3.26
C PHE A 53 -12.63 6.49 2.33
N GLY A 54 -11.55 5.93 2.86
CA GLY A 54 -10.67 5.02 2.14
C GLY A 54 -11.20 3.58 2.05
N VAL A 55 -10.38 2.67 1.50
CA VAL A 55 -10.71 1.25 1.31
C VAL A 55 -11.10 0.57 2.63
N ALA A 56 -10.40 0.88 3.73
CA ALA A 56 -10.68 0.27 5.03
C ALA A 56 -12.02 0.71 5.61
N CYS A 57 -12.41 1.98 5.39
CA CYS A 57 -13.74 2.47 5.78
C CYS A 57 -14.82 1.80 4.95
N HIS A 58 -14.64 1.79 3.63
CA HIS A 58 -15.63 1.24 2.69
C HIS A 58 -15.86 -0.25 2.91
N LEU A 59 -14.80 -1.04 3.10
CA LEU A 59 -14.94 -2.45 3.46
C LEU A 59 -15.64 -2.63 4.81
N GLY A 60 -15.24 -1.86 5.81
CA GLY A 60 -15.79 -1.97 7.17
C GLY A 60 -17.28 -1.69 7.24
N VAL A 61 -17.77 -0.63 6.60
CA VAL A 61 -19.21 -0.31 6.61
C VAL A 61 -20.07 -1.29 5.80
N LEU A 62 -19.50 -1.96 4.80
CA LEU A 62 -20.26 -2.96 4.01
C LEU A 62 -20.27 -4.34 4.67
N THR A 63 -19.29 -4.63 5.53
CA THR A 63 -19.17 -5.92 6.21
C THR A 63 -19.56 -5.86 7.68
N GLU A 64 -19.76 -4.65 8.23
CA GLU A 64 -19.95 -4.37 9.65
C GLU A 64 -18.80 -4.88 10.57
N LEU A 65 -17.66 -5.25 9.98
CA LEU A 65 -16.47 -5.68 10.69
C LEU A 65 -15.62 -4.46 11.11
N PRO A 66 -14.99 -4.52 12.30
CA PRO A 66 -13.94 -3.58 12.65
C PRO A 66 -12.81 -3.59 11.62
N CYS A 67 -12.45 -2.43 11.10
CA CYS A 67 -11.42 -2.31 10.07
C CYS A 67 -10.37 -1.25 10.43
N ILE A 68 -9.11 -1.56 10.14
CA ILE A 68 -7.97 -0.66 10.30
C ILE A 68 -7.32 -0.46 8.93
N GLY A 69 -7.11 0.79 8.54
CA GLY A 69 -6.29 1.14 7.38
C GLY A 69 -4.82 1.23 7.78
N VAL A 70 -3.97 0.39 7.18
CA VAL A 70 -2.53 0.39 7.37
C VAL A 70 -1.84 0.70 6.05
N ALA A 71 -1.39 1.94 5.88
CA ALA A 71 -0.71 2.38 4.67
C ALA A 71 0.82 2.39 4.82
N LYS A 72 1.52 2.01 3.74
CA LYS A 72 3.00 1.97 3.68
C LYS A 72 3.63 3.33 3.33
N LYS A 73 2.83 4.30 2.89
CA LYS A 73 3.21 5.66 2.47
C LYS A 73 2.21 6.66 3.02
N LEU A 74 2.68 7.88 3.32
CA LEU A 74 1.80 8.97 3.72
C LEU A 74 0.96 9.41 2.52
N LEU A 75 -0.35 9.51 2.71
CA LEU A 75 -1.23 10.16 1.76
C LEU A 75 -1.29 11.65 2.10
N GLN A 76 -1.02 12.51 1.12
CA GLN A 76 -0.96 13.95 1.31
C GLN A 76 -2.36 14.56 1.15
N VAL A 77 -3.07 14.69 2.26
CA VAL A 77 -4.47 15.18 2.35
C VAL A 77 -4.61 16.09 3.57
N ASP A 78 -5.54 17.04 3.51
CA ASP A 78 -5.78 18.02 4.57
C ASP A 78 -4.47 18.68 5.08
N GLY A 79 -3.61 19.10 4.15
CA GLY A 79 -2.32 19.74 4.48
C GLY A 79 -1.24 18.82 5.07
N LEU A 80 -1.49 17.51 5.20
CA LEU A 80 -0.42 16.56 5.52
C LEU A 80 0.58 16.48 4.37
N GLU A 81 1.86 16.67 4.68
CA GLU A 81 2.94 16.64 3.70
C GLU A 81 4.12 15.83 4.21
N ASN A 82 4.83 15.16 3.31
CA ASN A 82 6.09 14.48 3.64
C ASN A 82 7.29 15.46 3.59
N ASN A 83 7.17 16.55 4.34
CA ASN A 83 8.13 17.66 4.39
C ASN A 83 9.28 17.41 5.40
N ALA A 84 10.13 18.40 5.62
CA ALA A 84 11.27 18.29 6.53
C ALA A 84 10.84 17.98 7.97
N LEU A 85 9.80 18.64 8.48
CA LEU A 85 9.25 18.41 9.82
C LEU A 85 8.73 16.99 9.98
N HIS A 86 8.06 16.45 8.96
CA HIS A 86 7.59 15.07 8.96
C HIS A 86 8.76 14.07 9.06
N LYS A 87 9.84 14.32 8.30
CA LYS A 87 11.05 13.49 8.34
C LYS A 87 11.76 13.56 9.68
N GLU A 88 11.84 14.75 10.28
CA GLU A 88 12.41 14.93 11.62
C GLU A 88 11.63 14.11 12.67
N LYS A 89 10.30 14.18 12.67
CA LYS A 89 9.46 13.36 13.55
C LYS A 89 9.66 11.86 13.35
N ILE A 90 9.90 11.40 12.10
CA ILE A 90 10.24 10.00 11.83
C ILE A 90 11.57 9.61 12.47
N VAL A 91 12.59 10.47 12.40
CA VAL A 91 13.90 10.21 13.01
C VAL A 91 13.80 10.13 14.54
N LEU A 92 12.85 10.86 15.14
CA LEU A 92 12.60 10.82 16.59
C LEU A 92 11.97 9.51 17.07
N LEU A 93 11.33 8.71 16.20
CA LEU A 93 10.83 7.37 16.55
C LEU A 93 12.03 6.43 16.77
N GLN A 94 12.31 6.02 18.00
CA GLN A 94 13.50 5.24 18.38
C GLN A 94 13.26 3.73 18.43
N ALA A 95 12.07 3.29 18.83
CA ALA A 95 11.74 1.90 19.07
C ALA A 95 10.44 1.46 18.36
N GLY A 96 10.26 0.15 18.22
CA GLY A 96 9.00 -0.47 17.82
C GLY A 96 7.89 -0.08 18.79
N GLY A 97 6.79 0.43 18.26
CA GLY A 97 5.65 0.94 19.02
C GLY A 97 5.63 2.46 19.14
N ASP A 98 6.73 3.15 18.85
CA ASP A 98 6.76 4.62 18.89
C ASP A 98 5.83 5.21 17.82
N THR A 99 5.18 6.32 18.18
CA THR A 99 4.17 6.95 17.32
C THR A 99 4.20 8.47 17.37
N PHE A 100 3.69 9.12 16.32
CA PHE A 100 3.30 10.53 16.37
C PHE A 100 2.01 10.78 15.56
N PRO A 101 1.17 11.76 15.97
CA PRO A 101 -0.12 12.01 15.34
C PRO A 101 0.03 12.69 13.98
N LEU A 102 -0.87 12.32 13.06
CA LEU A 102 -1.03 12.93 11.75
C LEU A 102 -2.18 13.93 11.82
N ILE A 103 -1.85 15.17 12.15
CA ILE A 103 -2.81 16.25 12.35
C ILE A 103 -2.95 17.03 11.04
N GLY A 104 -4.15 17.07 10.48
CA GLY A 104 -4.45 17.87 9.30
C GLY A 104 -4.54 19.37 9.62
N SER A 105 -4.57 20.21 8.58
CA SER A 105 -4.71 21.67 8.70
C SER A 105 -5.98 22.08 9.44
N SER A 106 -7.02 21.24 9.40
CA SER A 106 -8.25 21.42 10.18
C SER A 106 -8.08 21.25 11.69
N GLY A 107 -6.93 20.75 12.17
CA GLY A 107 -6.71 20.32 13.55
C GLY A 107 -7.19 18.89 13.83
N THR A 108 -7.80 18.22 12.85
CA THR A 108 -8.29 16.84 12.98
C THR A 108 -7.12 15.85 12.98
N VAL A 109 -7.12 14.89 13.91
CA VAL A 109 -6.19 13.76 13.87
C VAL A 109 -6.70 12.72 12.87
N LEU A 110 -6.07 12.65 11.70
CA LEU A 110 -6.46 11.74 10.61
C LEU A 110 -5.89 10.32 10.77
N GLY A 111 -4.86 10.17 11.59
CA GLY A 111 -4.20 8.90 11.82
C GLY A 111 -2.95 9.05 12.67
N MET A 112 -2.14 7.99 12.67
CA MET A 112 -0.89 7.92 13.44
C MET A 112 0.22 7.37 12.56
N ALA A 113 1.39 7.99 12.58
CA ALA A 113 2.61 7.34 12.12
C ALA A 113 3.10 6.39 13.21
N LEU A 114 3.38 5.14 12.85
CA LEU A 114 3.81 4.08 13.75
C LEU A 114 5.14 3.49 13.27
N ARG A 115 6.18 3.53 14.10
CA ARG A 115 7.36 2.69 13.89
C ARG A 115 6.99 1.27 14.32
N SER A 116 6.75 0.41 13.34
CA SER A 116 6.15 -0.91 13.59
C SER A 116 7.12 -1.98 14.08
N HIS A 117 8.42 -1.76 13.94
CA HIS A 117 9.45 -2.76 14.30
C HIS A 117 10.82 -2.08 14.47
N ASP A 118 11.64 -2.55 15.41
CA ASP A 118 12.96 -1.95 15.71
C ASP A 118 13.89 -1.95 14.50
N HIS A 119 13.87 -3.02 13.72
CA HIS A 119 14.69 -3.18 12.52
C HIS A 119 14.27 -2.34 11.30
N SER A 120 13.27 -1.46 11.43
CA SER A 120 12.86 -0.57 10.33
C SER A 120 12.63 0.87 10.80
N THR A 121 13.20 1.81 10.07
CA THR A 121 13.02 3.25 10.27
C THR A 121 11.82 3.81 9.51
N LYS A 122 11.25 3.05 8.56
CA LYS A 122 10.13 3.52 7.73
C LYS A 122 8.80 3.22 8.42
N PRO A 123 8.05 4.24 8.89
CA PRO A 123 6.82 4.00 9.62
C PRO A 123 5.72 3.42 8.73
N LEU A 124 4.67 2.93 9.38
CA LEU A 124 3.35 2.71 8.81
C LEU A 124 2.45 3.90 9.16
N TYR A 125 1.46 4.16 8.32
CA TYR A 125 0.46 5.19 8.56
C TYR A 125 -0.86 4.51 8.86
N VAL A 126 -1.24 4.50 10.13
CA VAL A 126 -2.43 3.82 10.64
C VAL A 126 -3.58 4.81 10.74
N SER A 127 -4.73 4.44 10.23
CA SER A 127 -5.96 5.24 10.30
C SER A 127 -7.17 4.35 10.58
N VAL A 128 -8.18 4.92 11.23
CA VAL A 128 -9.43 4.20 11.53
C VAL A 128 -10.13 3.84 10.22
N GLY A 129 -10.55 2.59 10.07
CA GLY A 129 -11.47 2.17 9.03
C GLY A 129 -12.92 2.25 9.52
N HIS A 130 -13.30 1.35 10.42
CA HIS A 130 -14.66 1.25 10.96
C HIS A 130 -14.66 0.57 12.33
N ARG A 131 -15.62 0.92 13.22
CA ARG A 131 -15.87 0.29 14.55
C ARG A 131 -14.63 0.07 15.44
N ILE A 132 -13.64 0.98 15.37
CA ILE A 132 -12.43 0.92 16.21
C ILE A 132 -11.90 2.33 16.46
N SER A 133 -11.34 2.57 17.65
CA SER A 133 -10.65 3.84 17.93
C SER A 133 -9.25 3.85 17.33
N LEU A 134 -8.70 5.04 17.06
CA LEU A 134 -7.35 5.17 16.50
C LEU A 134 -6.29 4.57 17.42
N GLU A 135 -6.40 4.80 18.72
CA GLU A 135 -5.46 4.27 19.72
C GLU A 135 -5.43 2.73 19.68
N VAL A 136 -6.60 2.09 19.73
CA VAL A 136 -6.71 0.62 19.69
C VAL A 136 -6.19 0.09 18.35
N ALA A 137 -6.51 0.77 17.24
CA ALA A 137 -6.02 0.39 15.91
C ALA A 137 -4.49 0.41 15.82
N VAL A 138 -3.84 1.42 16.38
CA VAL A 138 -2.38 1.56 16.42
C VAL A 138 -1.74 0.47 17.27
N ARG A 139 -2.25 0.26 18.49
CA ARG A 139 -1.72 -0.79 19.38
C ARG A 139 -1.88 -2.16 18.74
N LEU A 140 -3.06 -2.48 18.20
CA LEU A 140 -3.31 -3.76 17.55
C LEU A 140 -2.40 -3.97 16.34
N THR A 141 -2.23 -2.94 15.51
CA THR A 141 -1.31 -2.98 14.36
C THR A 141 0.10 -3.33 14.82
N HIS A 142 0.61 -2.69 15.87
CA HIS A 142 1.93 -2.98 16.44
C HIS A 142 2.04 -4.43 16.96
N HIS A 143 1.02 -4.93 17.68
CA HIS A 143 1.04 -6.31 18.19
C HIS A 143 0.96 -7.37 17.08
N CYS A 144 0.45 -7.01 15.90
CA CYS A 144 0.47 -7.86 14.71
C CYS A 144 1.81 -7.81 13.95
N CYS A 145 2.78 -6.99 14.36
CA CYS A 145 4.05 -6.80 13.65
C CYS A 145 5.16 -7.73 14.17
N ARG A 146 5.27 -8.94 13.60
CA ARG A 146 6.49 -9.77 13.71
C ARG A 146 7.65 -9.22 12.87
N PHE A 147 7.32 -8.46 11.83
CA PHE A 147 8.22 -7.72 10.96
C PHE A 147 7.69 -6.30 10.78
N ARG A 148 8.34 -5.48 9.95
CA ARG A 148 7.83 -4.14 9.61
C ARG A 148 6.35 -4.16 9.17
N ILE A 149 5.95 -5.10 8.32
CA ILE A 149 4.56 -5.20 7.84
C ILE A 149 3.77 -6.12 8.78
N PRO A 150 2.55 -5.74 9.23
CA PRO A 150 1.73 -6.58 10.08
C PRO A 150 1.48 -7.94 9.43
N GLU A 151 1.53 -9.00 10.23
CA GLU A 151 1.50 -10.37 9.75
C GLU A 151 0.28 -10.68 8.86
N PRO A 152 -0.96 -10.24 9.18
CA PRO A 152 -2.12 -10.46 8.30
C PRO A 152 -1.93 -9.85 6.90
N ILE A 153 -1.45 -8.61 6.82
CA ILE A 153 -1.19 -7.91 5.56
C ILE A 153 -0.04 -8.58 4.80
N ARG A 154 1.03 -8.94 5.50
CA ARG A 154 2.19 -9.62 4.92
C ARG A 154 1.79 -10.95 4.28
N GLN A 155 0.97 -11.73 4.97
CA GLN A 155 0.48 -13.03 4.54
C GLN A 155 -0.49 -12.92 3.35
N ALA A 156 -1.34 -11.88 3.31
CA ALA A 156 -2.19 -11.59 2.16
C ALA A 156 -1.38 -11.18 0.92
N ASP A 157 -0.37 -10.31 1.08
CA ASP A 157 0.51 -9.86 -0.02
C ASP A 157 1.35 -11.02 -0.61
N ILE A 158 1.85 -11.94 0.23
CA ILE A 158 2.58 -13.12 -0.25
C ILE A 158 1.67 -14.01 -1.11
N ARG A 159 0.45 -14.31 -0.62
CA ARG A 159 -0.52 -15.17 -1.33
C ARG A 159 -1.00 -14.55 -2.63
N SER A 160 -1.29 -13.25 -2.65
CA SER A 160 -1.72 -12.58 -3.87
C SER A 160 -0.61 -12.55 -4.93
N ARG A 161 0.64 -12.29 -4.53
CA ARG A 161 1.81 -12.37 -5.45
C ARG A 161 2.08 -13.78 -5.94
N GLU A 162 1.89 -14.78 -5.10
CA GLU A 162 2.02 -16.19 -5.49
C GLU A 162 0.95 -16.58 -6.51
N TYR A 163 -0.29 -16.19 -6.28
CA TYR A 163 -1.39 -16.41 -7.21
C TYR A 163 -1.10 -15.80 -8.58
N ILE A 164 -0.64 -14.53 -8.63
CA ILE A 164 -0.25 -13.87 -9.88
C ILE A 164 0.88 -14.61 -10.59
N ARG A 165 1.93 -15.03 -9.87
CA ARG A 165 3.05 -15.79 -10.44
C ARG A 165 2.61 -17.11 -11.04
N ARG A 166 1.77 -17.87 -10.32
CA ARG A 166 1.24 -19.16 -10.79
C ARG A 166 0.34 -18.99 -12.02
N THR A 167 -0.60 -18.04 -11.98
CA THR A 167 -1.55 -17.83 -13.09
C THR A 167 -0.87 -17.25 -14.34
N LEU A 168 0.01 -16.26 -14.22
CA LEU A 168 0.71 -15.69 -15.37
C LEU A 168 1.84 -16.60 -15.90
N GLY A 169 2.50 -17.34 -15.02
CA GLY A 169 3.48 -18.36 -15.40
C GLY A 169 2.85 -19.52 -16.19
N GLN A 170 1.60 -19.89 -15.87
CA GLN A 170 0.82 -20.87 -16.63
C GLN A 170 0.28 -20.33 -17.97
N LEU A 171 0.08 -19.01 -18.08
CA LEU A 171 -0.42 -18.35 -19.29
C LEU A 171 0.66 -18.08 -20.35
N GLY A 172 1.91 -18.51 -20.14
CA GLY A 172 2.96 -18.45 -21.17
C GLY A 172 3.26 -17.04 -21.69
N VAL A 173 3.15 -16.01 -20.85
CA VAL A 173 3.54 -14.66 -21.26
C VAL A 173 5.08 -14.62 -21.33
N ALA A 174 5.61 -14.77 -22.54
CA ALA A 174 7.03 -14.63 -22.82
C ALA A 174 7.52 -13.26 -22.27
N PRO A 175 8.70 -13.20 -21.63
CA PRO A 175 9.25 -11.93 -21.18
C PRO A 175 9.40 -11.02 -22.39
N ALA A 176 8.86 -9.80 -22.29
CA ALA A 176 9.00 -8.78 -23.31
C ALA A 176 10.48 -8.68 -23.70
N GLN A 177 10.77 -8.95 -24.98
CA GLN A 177 12.12 -8.91 -25.51
C GLN A 177 12.77 -7.58 -25.13
N ARG A 178 13.86 -7.67 -24.37
CA ARG A 178 14.80 -6.57 -24.19
C ARG A 178 15.20 -6.17 -25.61
N LYS A 179 14.81 -4.97 -26.05
CA LYS A 179 15.41 -4.36 -27.25
C LYS A 179 16.86 -4.09 -26.91
N ASP A 180 17.70 -5.10 -27.09
CA ASP A 180 19.14 -4.89 -27.22
C ASP A 180 19.30 -4.09 -28.52
N SER A 181 19.49 -2.78 -28.34
CA SER A 181 19.86 -1.85 -29.38
C SER A 181 21.11 -2.39 -30.08
N LEU A 182 20.94 -2.74 -31.35
CA LEU A 182 21.99 -3.06 -32.31
C LEU A 182 23.15 -2.05 -32.21
N LEU A 183 24.25 -2.47 -31.59
CA LEU A 183 25.56 -1.86 -31.78
C LEU A 183 26.11 -2.41 -33.11
N LEU A 184 25.92 -1.63 -34.18
CA LEU A 184 26.65 -1.82 -35.43
C LEU A 184 28.16 -1.65 -35.16
N PRO A 185 29.02 -2.57 -35.63
CA PRO A 185 30.46 -2.46 -35.42
C PRO A 185 31.04 -1.33 -36.28
N ARG A 186 31.76 -0.41 -35.62
CA ARG A 186 32.61 0.59 -36.27
C ARG A 186 33.80 -0.13 -36.92
N THR A 187 33.79 -0.24 -38.23
CA THR A 187 34.98 -0.63 -39.00
C THR A 187 35.91 0.57 -39.19
N THR A 188 37.19 0.28 -39.09
CA THR A 188 38.34 1.17 -39.05
C THR A 188 38.65 1.81 -40.41
N SER A 189 39.12 3.06 -40.34
CA SER A 189 39.68 3.95 -41.40
C SER A 189 40.74 3.28 -42.31
N PRO A 190 41.18 3.85 -43.46
CA PRO A 190 41.98 5.10 -43.43
C PRO A 190 41.98 6.02 -44.68
N ARG A 191 42.50 7.25 -44.45
CA ARG A 191 43.29 8.13 -45.34
C ARG A 191 42.61 9.08 -46.36
N MET A 192 42.81 10.36 -46.04
CA MET A 192 43.56 11.37 -46.82
C MET A 192 42.83 12.09 -47.98
N ILE A 193 42.78 13.44 -47.86
CA ILE A 193 43.16 14.49 -48.83
C ILE A 193 42.31 15.77 -48.61
N LEU A 194 42.96 16.86 -48.15
CA LEU A 194 42.56 18.29 -48.28
C LEU A 194 42.57 18.73 -49.77
N PRO A 195 42.25 19.99 -50.17
CA PRO A 195 41.52 21.12 -49.57
C PRO A 195 40.30 21.50 -50.49
N THR A 196 39.51 22.58 -50.35
CA THR A 196 39.80 24.00 -50.71
C THR A 196 38.47 24.79 -50.67
N VAL A 197 38.47 25.95 -50.00
CA VAL A 197 37.94 27.27 -50.44
C VAL A 197 36.48 27.41 -50.94
N CYS A 198 35.64 28.08 -50.15
CA CYS A 198 35.00 29.40 -50.40
C CYS A 198 34.04 29.72 -49.24
#